data_AF-A0A951VFD0-F1
#
_entry.id   AF-A0A951VFD0-F1
#
_cell.length_a   1.000
_cell.length_b   1.000
_cell.length_c   1.000
_cell.angle_alpha   90.00
_cell.angle_beta   90.00
_cell.angle_gamma   90.00
#
_symmetry.space_group_name_H-M   'P 1'
#
loop_
_entity.id
_entity.type
_entity.pdbx_description
1 polymer ?
#
loop_
_entity_poly.entity_id
_entity_poly.type
_entity_poly.pdbx_seq_one_letter_code
_entity_poly.pdbx_strand_id
1 'polypeptide(L)'
;MWQLLKIEWLKVRYYKAFWVFTILYFVSLFGINYIGFYINELAHENVPLGSTLLGTPYSFPRVWGTVGFMSSWLLYFPGILFIMLMTNEYNFKTHRQNIIDGWERAQFINVKFTGAFIYAVLITVLNFIVALVFGFMSAGSSFSWDGIEKVGYIFLQSLTYIAFAMFLSVVFRRSGLAIAIFFLYGLIFEWLFTTFINLKLDMTPVGYFLPLQTSDSLLPLPFGKEFIYKGLPDDWVMVLAVVIYTGLYYFFSLKKFTKDDL
;
A
#
# COMPACT_ATOMS: atom_id res chain seq x y z
N MET A 1 23.20 8.95 -5.56
CA MET A 1 21.75 8.65 -5.62
C MET A 1 21.02 9.45 -6.69
N TRP A 2 21.05 10.78 -6.68
CA TRP A 2 20.30 11.61 -7.64
C TRP A 2 20.53 11.27 -9.13
N GLN A 3 21.79 11.04 -9.52
CA GLN A 3 22.13 10.63 -10.90
C GLN A 3 21.51 9.28 -11.28
N LEU A 4 21.51 8.31 -10.35
CA LEU A 4 20.91 6.98 -10.56
C LEU A 4 19.39 7.10 -10.74
N LEU A 5 18.74 7.93 -9.92
CA LEU A 5 17.30 8.20 -10.05
C LEU A 5 16.97 8.86 -11.40
N LYS A 6 17.83 9.76 -11.89
CA LYS A 6 17.66 10.36 -13.23
C LYS A 6 17.70 9.30 -14.33
N ILE A 7 18.61 8.33 -14.23
CA ILE A 7 18.70 7.21 -15.18
C ILE A 7 17.45 6.33 -15.12
N GLU A 8 17.00 5.97 -13.92
CA GLU A 8 15.75 5.22 -13.72
C GLU A 8 14.52 5.97 -14.27
N TRP A 9 14.46 7.28 -14.02
CA TRP A 9 13.39 8.13 -14.55
C TRP A 9 13.35 8.11 -16.08
N LEU A 10 14.50 8.14 -16.76
CA LEU A 10 14.55 8.08 -18.23
C LEU A 10 13.96 6.77 -18.78
N LYS A 11 14.12 5.65 -18.06
CA LYS A 11 13.52 4.35 -18.44
C LYS A 11 11.99 4.40 -18.37
N VAL A 12 11.46 5.10 -17.38
CA VAL A 12 10.02 5.11 -17.07
C VAL A 12 9.28 6.25 -17.79
N ARG A 13 9.93 7.38 -18.05
CA ARG A 13 9.35 8.60 -18.62
C ARG A 13 8.57 8.36 -19.91
N TYR A 14 9.05 7.48 -20.79
CA TYR A 14 8.39 7.16 -22.06
C TYR A 14 7.71 5.79 -22.07
N TYR A 15 7.73 5.08 -20.93
CA TYR A 15 7.11 3.78 -20.83
C TYR A 15 5.60 3.94 -20.66
N LYS A 16 4.86 3.81 -21.77
CA LYS A 16 3.40 4.02 -21.82
C LYS A 16 2.64 3.24 -20.75
N ALA A 17 2.99 1.97 -20.53
CA ALA A 17 2.32 1.14 -19.55
C ALA A 17 2.42 1.74 -18.13
N PHE A 18 3.57 2.27 -17.73
CA PHE A 18 3.71 2.93 -16.43
C PHE A 18 2.73 4.09 -16.24
N TRP A 19 2.61 4.95 -17.26
CA TRP A 19 1.69 6.09 -17.21
C TRP A 19 0.24 5.65 -17.22
N VAL A 20 -0.11 4.66 -18.04
CA VAL A 20 -1.48 4.11 -18.07
C VAL A 20 -1.86 3.55 -16.70
N PHE A 21 -1.02 2.72 -16.08
CA PHE A 21 -1.30 2.15 -14.76
C PHE A 21 -1.33 3.22 -13.65
N THR A 22 -0.45 4.23 -13.73
CA THR A 22 -0.43 5.32 -12.74
C THR A 22 -1.69 6.19 -12.85
N ILE A 23 -2.09 6.58 -14.06
CA ILE A 23 -3.32 7.35 -14.28
C ILE A 23 -4.54 6.55 -13.87
N LEU A 24 -4.61 5.27 -14.26
CA LEU A 24 -5.70 4.39 -13.89
C LEU A 24 -5.83 4.30 -12.37
N TYR A 25 -4.71 4.09 -11.67
CA TYR A 25 -4.69 4.06 -10.21
C TYR A 25 -5.21 5.38 -9.61
N PHE A 26 -4.79 6.54 -10.12
CA PHE A 26 -5.27 7.84 -9.60
C PHE A 26 -6.76 8.06 -9.83
N VAL A 27 -7.27 7.71 -11.02
CA VAL A 27 -8.71 7.77 -11.32
C VAL A 27 -9.48 6.81 -10.42
N SER A 28 -8.95 5.59 -10.20
CA SER A 28 -9.56 4.61 -9.31
C SER A 28 -9.57 5.07 -7.85
N LEU A 29 -8.55 5.78 -7.37
CA LEU A 29 -8.54 6.35 -6.01
C LEU A 29 -9.71 7.29 -5.76
N PHE A 30 -9.95 8.23 -6.68
CA PHE A 30 -11.13 9.09 -6.61
C PHE A 30 -12.41 8.28 -6.78
N GLY A 31 -12.45 7.35 -7.75
CA GLY A 31 -13.63 6.54 -8.05
C GLY A 31 -14.11 5.70 -6.88
N ILE A 32 -13.22 4.97 -6.19
CA ILE A 32 -13.60 4.12 -5.06
C ILE A 32 -14.11 4.95 -3.87
N ASN A 33 -13.49 6.10 -3.61
CA ASN A 33 -13.91 6.99 -2.55
C ASN A 33 -15.21 7.72 -2.89
N TYR A 34 -15.43 8.08 -4.15
CA TYR A 34 -16.70 8.64 -4.61
C TYR A 34 -17.84 7.65 -4.45
N ILE A 35 -17.64 6.39 -4.86
CA ILE A 35 -18.63 5.33 -4.68
C ILE A 35 -18.93 5.13 -3.19
N GLY A 36 -17.89 5.08 -2.34
CA GLY A 36 -18.05 4.96 -0.89
C GLY A 36 -18.82 6.13 -0.27
N PHE A 37 -18.50 7.35 -0.70
CA PHE A 37 -19.18 8.57 -0.26
C PHE A 37 -20.66 8.57 -0.67
N TYR A 38 -20.95 8.26 -1.93
CA TYR A 38 -22.32 8.21 -2.45
C TYR A 38 -23.16 7.13 -1.76
N ILE A 39 -22.61 5.94 -1.53
CA ILE A 39 -23.30 4.88 -0.77
C ILE A 39 -23.57 5.35 0.67
N ASN A 40 -22.64 6.08 1.27
CA ASN A 40 -22.85 6.63 2.60
C ASN A 40 -23.99 7.65 2.61
N GLU A 41 -24.02 8.62 1.70
CA GLU A 41 -25.12 9.59 1.59
C GLU A 41 -26.48 8.90 1.39
N LEU A 42 -26.57 7.94 0.48
CA LEU A 42 -27.79 7.14 0.29
C LEU A 42 -28.21 6.41 1.56
N ALA A 43 -27.27 5.86 2.32
CA ALA A 43 -27.58 5.21 3.60
C ALA A 43 -28.08 6.21 4.65
N HIS A 44 -27.55 7.44 4.65
CA HIS A 44 -28.00 8.52 5.55
C HIS A 44 -29.46 8.93 5.26
N GLU A 45 -29.85 9.01 3.99
CA GLU A 45 -31.22 9.35 3.60
C GLU A 45 -32.23 8.23 3.94
N ASN A 46 -31.87 6.98 3.68
CA ASN A 46 -32.80 5.84 3.80
C ASN A 46 -32.94 5.29 5.23
N VAL A 47 -31.91 5.44 6.09
CA VAL A 47 -31.93 4.94 7.48
C VAL A 47 -31.41 6.01 8.45
N PRO A 48 -32.18 7.08 8.71
CA PRO A 48 -31.72 8.22 9.52
C PRO A 48 -31.27 7.83 10.93
N LEU A 49 -31.93 6.85 11.56
CA LEU A 49 -31.65 6.41 12.92
C LEU A 49 -30.29 5.70 13.05
N GLY A 50 -29.92 4.83 12.10
CA GLY A 50 -28.61 4.15 12.10
C GLY A 50 -27.47 5.10 11.75
N SER A 51 -27.77 6.09 10.91
CA SER A 51 -26.81 7.05 10.38
C SER A 51 -26.45 8.15 11.40
N THR A 52 -27.38 8.48 12.30
CA THR A 52 -27.14 9.39 13.43
C THR A 52 -26.30 8.74 14.54
N LEU A 53 -26.45 7.42 14.74
CA LEU A 53 -25.71 6.65 15.76
C LEU A 53 -24.28 6.30 15.33
N LEU A 54 -24.08 5.99 14.05
CA LEU A 54 -22.76 5.62 13.50
C LEU A 54 -21.99 6.82 12.93
N GLY A 55 -22.66 7.94 12.63
CA GLY A 55 -22.11 9.13 11.99
C GLY A 55 -21.58 8.91 10.57
N THR A 56 -21.16 9.98 9.89
CA THR A 56 -20.64 9.94 8.52
C THR A 56 -19.14 9.58 8.52
N PRO A 57 -18.68 8.50 7.87
CA PRO A 57 -17.26 8.12 7.79
C PRO A 57 -16.39 9.12 7.04
N TYR A 58 -17.02 9.85 6.12
CA TYR A 58 -16.37 10.86 5.30
C TYR A 58 -16.36 12.26 5.96
N SER A 59 -16.88 12.40 7.19
CA SER A 59 -16.66 13.63 7.97
C SER A 59 -15.31 13.61 8.68
N PHE A 60 -14.76 14.80 8.94
CA PHE A 60 -13.63 14.93 9.84
C PHE A 60 -14.05 14.57 11.28
N PRO A 61 -13.18 13.89 12.06
CA PRO A 61 -11.82 13.44 11.72
C PRO A 61 -11.73 12.06 11.03
N ARG A 62 -12.84 11.36 10.84
CA ARG A 62 -12.84 9.95 10.39
C ARG A 62 -12.43 9.77 8.93
N VAL A 63 -12.62 10.80 8.10
CA VAL A 63 -12.31 10.77 6.66
C VAL A 63 -10.85 10.36 6.39
N TRP A 64 -9.91 10.72 7.26
CA TRP A 64 -8.50 10.33 7.12
C TRP A 64 -8.33 8.81 7.09
N GLY A 65 -9.00 8.10 8.01
CA GLY A 65 -9.00 6.65 8.08
C GLY A 65 -9.86 6.01 6.98
N THR A 66 -11.04 6.56 6.70
CA THR A 66 -11.94 6.05 5.67
C THR A 66 -11.30 6.06 4.28
N VAL A 67 -10.69 7.18 3.89
CA VAL A 67 -10.01 7.27 2.60
C VAL A 67 -8.81 6.34 2.55
N GLY A 68 -8.04 6.23 3.63
CA GLY A 68 -6.94 5.26 3.71
C GLY A 68 -7.42 3.82 3.54
N PHE A 69 -8.48 3.43 4.24
CA PHE A 69 -9.07 2.10 4.14
C PHE A 69 -9.62 1.82 2.73
N MET A 70 -10.37 2.75 2.13
CA MET A 70 -10.92 2.53 0.79
C MET A 70 -9.82 2.44 -0.27
N SER A 71 -8.78 3.26 -0.12
CA SER A 71 -7.67 3.31 -1.07
C SER A 71 -6.69 2.15 -0.94
N SER A 72 -6.63 1.48 0.22
CA SER A 72 -5.74 0.33 0.44
C SER A 72 -6.01 -0.83 -0.52
N TRP A 73 -7.29 -1.05 -0.87
CA TRP A 73 -7.72 -2.05 -1.85
C TRP A 73 -7.09 -1.86 -3.23
N LEU A 74 -6.67 -0.64 -3.55
CA LEU A 74 -6.06 -0.30 -4.83
C LEU A 74 -4.53 -0.44 -4.82
N LEU A 75 -3.89 -0.74 -3.68
CA LEU A 75 -2.43 -0.89 -3.57
C LEU A 75 -1.87 -2.07 -4.39
N TYR A 76 -2.73 -2.97 -4.86
CA TYR A 76 -2.33 -4.00 -5.81
C TYR A 76 -1.90 -3.43 -7.17
N PHE A 77 -2.46 -2.29 -7.61
CA PHE A 77 -2.05 -1.61 -8.85
C PHE A 77 -0.59 -1.13 -8.81
N PRO A 78 -0.14 -0.33 -7.83
CA PRO A 78 1.26 0.04 -7.72
C PRO A 78 2.15 -1.19 -7.44
N GLY A 79 1.68 -2.19 -6.71
CA GLY A 79 2.40 -3.46 -6.54
C GLY A 79 2.71 -4.15 -7.87
N ILE A 80 1.70 -4.36 -8.73
CA ILE A 80 1.87 -4.92 -10.08
C ILE A 80 2.82 -4.05 -10.90
N LEU A 81 2.64 -2.73 -10.87
CA LEU A 81 3.48 -1.79 -11.60
C LEU A 81 4.97 -1.97 -11.25
N PHE A 82 5.29 -2.02 -9.96
CA PHE A 82 6.67 -2.20 -9.51
C PHE A 82 7.21 -3.61 -9.78
N ILE A 83 6.37 -4.65 -9.72
CA ILE A 83 6.76 -6.00 -10.18
C ILE A 83 7.14 -5.96 -11.66
N MET A 84 6.34 -5.32 -12.51
CA MET A 84 6.64 -5.20 -13.94
C MET A 84 7.93 -4.41 -14.19
N LEU A 85 8.08 -3.24 -13.56
CA LEU A 85 9.29 -2.42 -13.70
C LEU A 85 10.56 -3.19 -13.31
N MET A 86 10.50 -3.96 -12.22
CA MET A 86 11.65 -4.74 -11.76
C MET A 86 11.89 -5.99 -12.62
N THR A 87 10.84 -6.69 -13.03
CA THR A 87 10.99 -7.90 -13.86
C THR A 87 11.39 -7.61 -15.30
N ASN A 88 11.01 -6.45 -15.84
CA ASN A 88 11.51 -5.96 -17.12
C ASN A 88 13.03 -5.81 -17.12
N GLU A 89 13.65 -5.44 -15.99
CA GLU A 89 15.11 -5.36 -15.90
C GLU A 89 15.78 -6.73 -16.04
N TYR A 90 15.16 -7.80 -15.56
CA TYR A 90 15.63 -9.17 -15.77
C TYR A 90 15.38 -9.63 -17.21
N ASN A 91 14.18 -9.40 -17.74
CA ASN A 91 13.78 -9.82 -19.09
C ASN A 91 14.66 -9.19 -20.17
N PHE A 92 14.93 -7.89 -20.06
CA PHE A 92 15.76 -7.14 -21.01
C PHE A 92 17.23 -7.07 -20.61
N LYS A 93 17.61 -7.73 -19.50
CA LYS A 93 18.99 -7.77 -18.96
C LYS A 93 19.61 -6.38 -18.69
N THR A 94 18.79 -5.34 -18.58
CA THR A 94 19.26 -3.97 -18.35
C THR A 94 19.90 -3.80 -16.97
N HIS A 95 19.54 -4.64 -15.99
CA HIS A 95 20.24 -4.69 -14.70
C HIS A 95 21.73 -5.03 -14.85
N ARG A 96 22.07 -5.95 -15.78
CA ARG A 96 23.47 -6.30 -16.07
C ARG A 96 24.18 -5.14 -16.77
N GLN A 97 23.50 -4.50 -17.71
CA GLN A 97 24.04 -3.34 -18.43
C GLN A 97 24.40 -2.20 -17.46
N ASN A 98 23.53 -1.88 -16.49
CA ASN A 98 23.85 -0.84 -15.50
C ASN A 98 25.14 -1.17 -14.71
N ILE A 99 25.36 -2.46 -14.39
CA ILE A 99 26.56 -2.92 -13.67
C ILE A 99 27.80 -2.83 -14.56
N ILE A 100 27.68 -3.19 -15.84
CA ILE A 100 28.75 -3.00 -16.84
C ILE A 100 29.08 -1.52 -17.01
N ASP A 101 28.07 -0.64 -16.95
CA ASP A 101 28.20 0.82 -17.01
C ASP A 101 28.73 1.43 -15.69
N GLY A 102 29.17 0.60 -14.74
CA GLY A 102 29.87 1.01 -13.52
C GLY A 102 29.01 1.10 -12.26
N TRP A 103 27.76 0.63 -12.28
CA TRP A 103 26.93 0.59 -11.07
C TRP A 103 27.35 -0.56 -10.15
N GLU A 104 27.37 -0.28 -8.85
CA GLU A 104 27.43 -1.36 -7.86
C GLU A 104 26.10 -2.12 -7.82
N ARG A 105 26.16 -3.43 -7.55
CA ARG A 105 24.95 -4.26 -7.37
C ARG A 105 24.01 -3.70 -6.30
N ALA A 106 24.56 -3.14 -5.22
CA ALA A 106 23.78 -2.50 -4.17
C ALA A 106 23.09 -1.21 -4.64
N GLN A 107 23.77 -0.40 -5.47
CA GLN A 107 23.20 0.83 -6.04
C GLN A 107 21.96 0.55 -6.90
N PHE A 108 21.96 -0.57 -7.63
CA PHE A 108 20.80 -1.00 -8.41
C PHE A 108 19.56 -1.24 -7.54
N ILE A 109 19.68 -2.00 -6.44
CA ILE A 109 18.54 -2.21 -5.53
C ILE A 109 18.15 -0.91 -4.82
N ASN A 110 19.13 -0.13 -4.37
CA ASN A 110 18.87 1.12 -3.63
C ASN A 110 18.09 2.13 -4.45
N VAL A 111 18.42 2.31 -5.74
CA VAL A 111 17.67 3.26 -6.58
C VAL A 111 16.22 2.80 -6.80
N LYS A 112 15.98 1.49 -6.92
CA LYS A 112 14.64 0.93 -7.14
C LYS A 112 13.77 1.14 -5.89
N PHE A 113 14.29 0.84 -4.70
CA PHE A 113 13.57 1.08 -3.44
C PHE A 113 13.39 2.58 -3.14
N THR A 114 14.34 3.42 -3.57
CA THR A 114 14.15 4.89 -3.50
C THR A 114 13.00 5.34 -4.42
N GLY A 115 12.88 4.73 -5.61
CA GLY A 115 11.73 4.95 -6.49
C GLY A 115 10.40 4.53 -5.85
N ALA A 116 10.38 3.40 -5.15
CA ALA A 116 9.21 2.95 -4.37
C ALA A 116 8.83 3.92 -3.26
N PHE A 117 9.82 4.44 -2.52
CA PHE A 117 9.62 5.47 -1.51
C PHE A 117 8.99 6.74 -2.09
N ILE A 118 9.53 7.25 -3.20
CA ILE A 118 9.00 8.44 -3.88
C ILE A 118 7.54 8.19 -4.35
N TYR A 119 7.26 7.01 -4.89
CA TYR A 119 5.92 6.66 -5.33
C TYR A 119 4.93 6.52 -4.15
N ALA A 120 5.35 5.95 -3.03
CA ALA A 120 4.55 5.89 -1.80
C ALA A 120 4.23 7.29 -1.23
N VAL A 121 5.19 8.22 -1.28
CA VAL A 121 4.93 9.64 -0.94
C VAL A 121 3.88 10.22 -1.88
N LEU A 122 3.97 9.98 -3.19
CA LEU A 122 2.99 10.45 -4.17
C LEU A 122 1.58 9.88 -3.89
N ILE A 123 1.47 8.59 -3.60
CA ILE A 123 0.21 7.93 -3.18
C ILE A 123 -0.38 8.65 -1.95
N THR A 124 0.47 8.95 -0.97
CA THR A 124 0.06 9.58 0.29
C THR A 124 -0.46 10.99 0.06
N VAL A 125 0.25 11.80 -0.74
CA VAL A 125 -0.19 13.16 -1.10
C VAL A 125 -1.54 13.11 -1.82
N LEU A 126 -1.75 12.16 -2.72
CA LEU A 126 -3.02 12.02 -3.41
C LEU A 126 -4.14 11.61 -2.47
N ASN A 127 -3.92 10.65 -1.59
CA ASN A 127 -4.89 10.26 -0.58
C ASN A 127 -5.24 11.41 0.38
N PHE A 128 -4.25 12.22 0.74
CA PHE A 128 -4.46 13.43 1.53
C PHE A 128 -5.39 14.41 0.81
N ILE A 129 -5.16 14.67 -0.48
CA ILE A 129 -6.03 15.52 -1.31
C ILE A 129 -7.45 14.92 -1.40
N VAL A 130 -7.56 13.62 -1.64
CA VAL A 130 -8.86 12.90 -1.70
C VAL A 130 -9.61 13.05 -0.37
N ALA A 131 -8.94 12.86 0.76
CA ALA A 131 -9.53 13.02 2.09
C ALA A 131 -10.00 14.46 2.35
N LEU A 132 -9.24 15.47 1.93
CA LEU A 132 -9.68 16.86 2.00
C LEU A 132 -10.95 17.09 1.16
N VAL A 133 -10.96 16.65 -0.10
CA VAL A 133 -12.10 16.84 -1.01
C VAL A 133 -13.37 16.24 -0.42
N PHE A 134 -13.36 14.95 -0.04
CA PHE A 134 -14.55 14.30 0.51
C PHE A 134 -14.90 14.79 1.92
N GLY A 135 -13.89 15.15 2.72
CA GLY A 135 -14.08 15.73 4.06
C GLY A 135 -14.83 17.06 4.04
N PHE A 136 -14.56 17.91 3.05
CA PHE A 136 -15.27 19.18 2.84
C PHE A 136 -16.61 19.04 2.12
N MET A 137 -16.79 18.00 1.31
CA MET A 137 -18.09 17.70 0.69
C MET A 137 -19.12 17.18 1.69
N SER A 138 -18.69 16.56 2.79
CA SER A 138 -19.59 16.02 3.81
C SER A 138 -20.31 17.14 4.58
N ALA A 139 -21.65 17.12 4.57
CA ALA A 139 -22.47 18.14 5.22
C ALA A 139 -22.21 18.19 6.75
N GLY A 140 -22.02 19.40 7.28
CA GLY A 140 -21.79 19.63 8.71
C GLY A 140 -20.39 19.22 9.20
N SER A 141 -19.49 18.80 8.31
CA SER A 141 -18.10 18.47 8.62
C SER A 141 -17.25 19.74 8.76
N SER A 142 -16.58 19.90 9.89
CA SER A 142 -15.58 20.94 10.11
C SER A 142 -14.18 20.35 10.05
N PHE A 143 -13.25 21.00 9.36
CA PHE A 143 -11.86 20.55 9.28
C PHE A 143 -11.27 20.29 10.68
N SER A 144 -10.66 19.11 10.86
CA SER A 144 -9.93 18.74 12.08
C SER A 144 -8.62 18.05 11.72
N TRP A 145 -7.59 18.36 12.51
CA TRP A 145 -6.29 17.69 12.49
C TRP A 145 -6.32 16.35 13.23
N ASP A 146 -7.35 16.08 14.03
CA ASP A 146 -7.48 14.80 14.73
C ASP A 146 -7.54 13.67 13.71
N GLY A 147 -6.87 12.55 13.97
CA GLY A 147 -6.83 11.42 13.05
C GLY A 147 -5.88 11.59 11.86
N ILE A 148 -5.15 12.71 11.74
CA ILE A 148 -4.21 12.91 10.61
C ILE A 148 -3.06 11.91 10.59
N GLU A 149 -2.74 11.26 11.72
CA GLU A 149 -1.76 10.17 11.78
C GLU A 149 -2.09 9.04 10.80
N LYS A 150 -3.37 8.87 10.44
CA LYS A 150 -3.82 7.89 9.42
C LYS A 150 -3.22 8.20 8.04
N VAL A 151 -2.90 9.45 7.72
CA VAL A 151 -2.16 9.81 6.50
C VAL A 151 -0.75 9.22 6.53
N GLY A 152 -0.08 9.23 7.68
CA GLY A 152 1.19 8.55 7.88
C GLY A 152 1.08 7.03 7.73
N TYR A 153 -0.05 6.44 8.14
CA TYR A 153 -0.28 5.02 7.97
C TYR A 153 -0.53 4.62 6.51
N ILE A 154 -1.17 5.49 5.71
CA ILE A 154 -1.29 5.31 4.25
C ILE A 154 0.09 5.26 3.60
N PHE A 155 1.01 6.13 4.04
CA PHE A 155 2.39 6.11 3.57
C PHE A 155 3.08 4.78 3.89
N LEU A 156 3.00 4.33 5.15
CA LEU A 156 3.61 3.08 5.57
C LEU A 156 3.02 1.87 4.84
N GLN A 157 1.69 1.81 4.70
CA GLN A 157 1.01 0.72 4.01
C GLN A 157 1.39 0.68 2.52
N SER A 158 1.35 1.82 1.83
CA SER A 158 1.72 1.88 0.41
C SER A 158 3.19 1.50 0.18
N LEU A 159 4.11 1.95 1.04
CA LEU A 159 5.51 1.57 0.98
C LEU A 159 5.69 0.07 1.22
N THR A 160 4.99 -0.51 2.20
CA THR A 160 5.09 -1.94 2.55
C THR A 160 4.61 -2.82 1.41
N TYR A 161 3.46 -2.48 0.81
CA TYR A 161 2.91 -3.21 -0.34
C TYR A 161 3.85 -3.19 -1.54
N ILE A 162 4.38 -2.01 -1.88
CA ILE A 162 5.33 -1.87 -2.99
C ILE A 162 6.64 -2.60 -2.69
N ALA A 163 7.18 -2.49 -1.46
CA ALA A 163 8.40 -3.16 -1.03
C ALA A 163 8.23 -4.70 -1.09
N PHE A 164 7.10 -5.21 -0.63
CA PHE A 164 6.79 -6.65 -0.72
C PHE A 164 6.70 -7.11 -2.17
N ALA A 165 5.95 -6.40 -3.01
CA ALA A 165 5.84 -6.68 -4.43
C ALA A 165 7.21 -6.69 -5.13
N MET A 166 8.05 -5.70 -4.83
CA MET A 166 9.44 -5.65 -5.33
C MET A 166 10.28 -6.82 -4.82
N PHE A 167 10.16 -7.18 -3.54
CA PHE A 167 10.86 -8.34 -3.00
C PHE A 167 10.49 -9.63 -3.75
N LEU A 168 9.20 -9.89 -3.99
CA LEU A 168 8.75 -11.03 -4.79
C LEU A 168 9.31 -10.98 -6.22
N SER A 169 9.38 -9.80 -6.83
CA SER A 169 9.95 -9.65 -8.18
C SER A 169 11.45 -9.99 -8.23
N VAL A 170 12.22 -9.69 -7.18
CA VAL A 170 13.63 -10.11 -7.04
C VAL A 170 13.73 -11.61 -6.80
N VAL A 171 12.81 -12.17 -6.00
CA VAL A 171 12.79 -13.59 -5.68
C VAL A 171 12.52 -14.45 -6.91
N PHE A 172 11.48 -14.11 -7.68
CA PHE A 172 10.98 -14.95 -8.78
C PHE A 172 11.53 -14.57 -10.15
N ARG A 173 11.96 -13.31 -10.36
CA ARG A 173 12.48 -12.78 -11.63
C ARG A 173 11.56 -12.94 -12.85
N ARG A 174 10.32 -13.38 -12.66
CA ARG A 174 9.29 -13.57 -13.71
C ARG A 174 8.02 -12.83 -13.31
N SER A 175 7.53 -11.95 -14.18
CA SER A 175 6.40 -11.06 -13.91
C SER A 175 5.13 -11.82 -13.52
N GLY A 176 4.68 -12.76 -14.35
CA GLY A 176 3.45 -13.52 -14.12
C GLY A 176 3.45 -14.29 -12.80
N LEU A 177 4.57 -14.96 -12.47
CA LEU A 177 4.71 -15.70 -11.21
C LEU A 177 4.72 -14.77 -9.99
N ALA A 178 5.47 -13.67 -10.05
CA ALA A 178 5.52 -12.70 -8.96
C ALA A 178 4.17 -12.03 -8.72
N ILE A 179 3.45 -11.66 -9.80
CA ILE A 179 2.10 -11.10 -9.72
C ILE A 179 1.14 -12.13 -9.11
N ALA A 180 1.12 -13.36 -9.61
CA ALA A 180 0.21 -14.40 -9.10
C ALA A 180 0.42 -14.63 -7.59
N ILE A 181 1.67 -14.74 -7.14
CA ILE A 181 1.97 -14.94 -5.72
C ILE A 181 1.63 -13.70 -4.90
N PHE A 182 1.87 -12.50 -5.41
CA PHE A 182 1.49 -11.26 -4.74
C PHE A 182 -0.03 -11.18 -4.47
N PHE A 183 -0.86 -11.53 -5.46
CA PHE A 183 -2.31 -11.58 -5.30
C PHE A 183 -2.78 -12.72 -4.39
N LEU A 184 -2.29 -13.94 -4.63
CA LEU A 184 -2.66 -15.10 -3.82
C LEU A 184 -2.29 -14.89 -2.35
N TYR A 185 -1.11 -14.33 -2.10
CA TYR A 185 -0.67 -14.03 -0.75
C TYR A 185 -1.50 -12.92 -0.11
N GLY A 186 -1.57 -11.75 -0.73
CA GLY A 186 -2.22 -10.57 -0.13
C GLY A 186 -3.74 -10.70 0.02
N LEU A 187 -4.44 -11.28 -0.95
CA LEU A 187 -5.91 -11.36 -0.89
C LEU A 187 -6.42 -12.61 -0.19
N ILE A 188 -5.75 -13.74 -0.38
CA ILE A 188 -6.28 -15.05 0.06
C ILE A 188 -5.55 -15.51 1.30
N PHE A 189 -4.22 -15.68 1.22
CA PHE A 189 -3.49 -16.31 2.32
C PHE A 189 -3.39 -15.46 3.58
N GLU A 190 -3.16 -14.15 3.46
CA GLU A 190 -3.14 -13.22 4.60
C GLU A 190 -4.45 -13.30 5.40
N TRP A 191 -5.59 -13.19 4.72
CA TRP A 191 -6.89 -13.26 5.37
C TRP A 191 -7.19 -14.64 5.97
N LEU A 192 -6.89 -15.72 5.24
CA LEU A 192 -7.07 -17.09 5.72
C LEU A 192 -6.22 -17.37 6.96
N PHE A 193 -4.93 -17.01 6.94
CA PHE A 193 -4.02 -17.23 8.05
C PHE A 193 -4.39 -16.37 9.26
N THR A 194 -4.72 -15.09 9.06
CA THR A 194 -5.16 -14.22 10.16
C THR A 194 -6.40 -14.80 10.85
N THR A 195 -7.40 -15.18 10.06
CA THR A 195 -8.66 -15.75 10.57
C THR A 195 -8.40 -17.08 11.29
N PHE A 196 -7.58 -17.95 10.70
CA PHE A 196 -7.25 -19.25 11.29
C PHE A 196 -6.48 -19.10 12.62
N ILE A 197 -5.44 -18.26 12.65
CA ILE A 197 -4.61 -18.06 13.84
C ILE A 197 -5.41 -17.41 14.98
N ASN A 198 -6.16 -16.34 14.68
CA ASN A 198 -6.84 -15.57 15.73
C ASN A 198 -8.14 -16.24 16.21
N LEU A 199 -8.93 -16.85 15.32
CA LEU A 199 -10.24 -17.43 15.67
C LEU A 199 -10.21 -18.94 15.91
N LYS A 200 -9.33 -19.69 15.22
CA LYS A 200 -9.31 -21.16 15.35
C LYS A 200 -8.29 -21.66 16.35
N LEU A 201 -7.15 -20.97 16.48
CA LEU A 201 -6.11 -21.30 17.44
C LEU A 201 -6.18 -20.45 18.72
N ASP A 202 -7.10 -19.47 18.78
CA ASP A 202 -7.25 -18.50 19.88
C ASP A 202 -5.94 -17.77 20.25
N MET A 203 -5.04 -17.59 19.27
CA MET A 203 -3.73 -16.98 19.47
C MET A 203 -3.72 -15.47 19.21
N THR A 204 -4.83 -14.77 19.48
CA THR A 204 -4.87 -13.30 19.34
C THR A 204 -3.82 -12.67 20.27
N PRO A 205 -2.94 -11.75 19.81
CA PRO A 205 -2.96 -11.00 18.54
C PRO A 205 -2.04 -11.52 17.42
N VAL A 206 -1.50 -12.74 17.49
CA VAL A 206 -0.45 -13.24 16.58
C VAL A 206 -0.81 -13.11 15.10
N GLY A 207 -2.08 -13.34 14.72
CA GLY A 207 -2.51 -13.22 13.34
C GLY A 207 -2.41 -11.79 12.78
N TYR A 208 -2.45 -10.76 13.62
CA TYR A 208 -2.28 -9.37 13.17
C TYR A 208 -0.84 -9.06 12.77
N PHE A 209 0.14 -9.85 13.24
CA PHE A 209 1.55 -9.67 12.93
C PHE A 209 1.98 -10.27 11.58
N LEU A 210 1.04 -10.68 10.72
CA LEU A 210 1.39 -11.14 9.39
C LEU A 210 1.89 -9.98 8.48
N PRO A 211 2.73 -10.29 7.48
CA PRO A 211 3.58 -9.31 6.82
C PRO A 211 2.85 -8.15 6.09
N LEU A 212 1.68 -8.37 5.52
CA LEU A 212 0.81 -7.32 4.97
C LEU A 212 -0.30 -6.95 5.95
N GLN A 213 -0.85 -7.92 6.71
CA GLN A 213 -1.89 -7.68 7.70
C GLN A 213 -1.49 -6.62 8.74
N THR A 214 -0.20 -6.55 9.10
CA THR A 214 0.32 -5.52 10.00
C THR A 214 0.04 -4.11 9.50
N SER A 215 0.19 -3.90 8.19
CA SER A 215 -0.05 -2.60 7.56
C SER A 215 -1.54 -2.32 7.34
N ASP A 216 -2.34 -3.35 7.02
CA ASP A 216 -3.80 -3.23 6.88
C ASP A 216 -4.49 -2.91 8.19
N SER A 217 -3.96 -3.45 9.28
CA SER A 217 -4.46 -3.25 10.64
C SER A 217 -4.33 -1.80 11.14
N LEU A 218 -3.44 -0.99 10.54
CA LEU A 218 -3.30 0.43 10.87
C LEU A 218 -4.45 1.29 10.33
N LEU A 219 -5.10 0.82 9.25
CA LEU A 219 -6.23 1.45 8.58
C LEU A 219 -7.42 0.49 8.60
N PRO A 220 -7.96 0.15 9.80
CA PRO A 220 -9.08 -0.76 9.90
C PRO A 220 -10.34 -0.14 9.30
N LEU A 221 -11.33 -0.98 9.04
CA LEU A 221 -12.66 -0.53 8.63
C LEU A 221 -13.17 0.61 9.53
N PRO A 222 -13.74 1.68 8.96
CA PRO A 222 -14.24 2.83 9.72
C PRO A 222 -15.47 2.50 10.59
N PHE A 223 -16.04 1.30 10.43
CA PHE A 223 -17.19 0.82 11.17
C PHE A 223 -16.91 -0.55 11.78
N GLY A 224 -17.53 -0.83 12.94
CA GLY A 224 -17.46 -2.15 13.56
C GLY A 224 -16.07 -2.54 14.04
N LYS A 225 -15.13 -1.60 14.18
CA LYS A 225 -13.73 -1.87 14.55
C LYS A 225 -13.64 -2.76 15.79
N GLU A 226 -14.40 -2.46 16.84
CA GLU A 226 -14.37 -3.19 18.12
C GLU A 226 -14.83 -4.65 18.00
N PHE A 227 -15.73 -4.94 17.05
CA PHE A 227 -16.24 -6.28 16.83
C PHE A 227 -15.39 -7.07 15.83
N ILE A 228 -14.87 -6.39 14.79
CA ILE A 228 -14.13 -7.01 13.69
C ILE A 228 -12.65 -7.21 14.05
N TYR A 229 -12.06 -6.26 14.78
CA TYR A 229 -10.63 -6.25 15.13
C TYR A 229 -10.42 -6.45 16.64
N LYS A 230 -11.04 -7.49 17.20
CA LYS A 230 -10.92 -7.80 18.62
C LYS A 230 -9.49 -8.16 18.97
N GLY A 231 -8.93 -7.47 19.98
CA GLY A 231 -7.55 -7.71 20.44
C GLY A 231 -6.48 -7.19 19.48
N LEU A 232 -6.83 -6.22 18.61
CA LEU A 232 -5.85 -5.49 17.81
C LEU A 232 -4.81 -4.83 18.74
N PRO A 233 -3.50 -5.03 18.51
CA PRO A 233 -2.46 -4.31 19.25
C PRO A 233 -2.52 -2.80 19.03
N ASP A 234 -1.87 -2.06 19.92
CA ASP A 234 -1.75 -0.61 19.78
C ASP A 234 -1.07 -0.20 18.46
N ASP A 235 -1.50 0.93 17.90
CA ASP A 235 -1.02 1.44 16.61
C ASP A 235 0.52 1.53 16.56
N TRP A 236 1.20 1.92 17.65
CA TRP A 236 2.66 2.04 17.67
C TRP A 236 3.38 0.68 17.52
N VAL A 237 2.81 -0.39 18.06
CA VAL A 237 3.33 -1.76 17.94
C VAL A 237 3.21 -2.22 16.49
N MET A 238 2.07 -1.90 15.86
CA MET A 238 1.81 -2.22 14.47
C MET A 238 2.73 -1.42 13.54
N VAL A 239 2.94 -0.13 13.80
CA VAL A 239 3.91 0.70 13.06
C VAL A 239 5.32 0.10 13.14
N LEU A 240 5.75 -0.32 14.33
CA LEU A 240 7.07 -0.96 14.49
C LEU A 240 7.18 -2.24 13.66
N ALA A 241 6.16 -3.10 13.68
CA ALA A 241 6.13 -4.32 12.89
C ALA A 241 6.18 -4.02 11.37
N VAL A 242 5.44 -3.03 10.90
CA VAL A 242 5.43 -2.59 9.51
C VAL A 242 6.81 -2.09 9.06
N VAL A 243 7.49 -1.30 9.89
CA VAL A 243 8.86 -0.83 9.62
C VAL A 243 9.84 -2.01 9.56
N ILE A 244 9.71 -2.98 10.47
CA ILE A 244 10.53 -4.20 10.46
C ILE A 244 10.30 -4.98 9.16
N TYR A 245 9.06 -5.28 8.77
CA TYR A 245 8.76 -6.01 7.54
C TYR A 245 9.28 -5.30 6.29
N THR A 246 9.06 -3.98 6.20
CA THR A 246 9.57 -3.17 5.10
C THR A 246 11.11 -3.23 5.02
N GLY A 247 11.78 -3.13 6.18
CA GLY A 247 13.23 -3.29 6.29
C GLY A 247 13.71 -4.68 5.89
N LEU A 248 12.98 -5.74 6.26
CA LEU A 248 13.29 -7.11 5.87
C LEU A 248 13.15 -7.31 4.36
N TYR A 249 12.08 -6.80 3.72
CA TYR A 249 11.90 -6.90 2.27
C TYR A 249 13.05 -6.23 1.52
N TYR A 250 13.46 -5.04 1.97
CA TYR A 250 14.64 -4.35 1.44
C TYR A 250 15.92 -5.17 1.65
N PHE A 251 16.18 -5.61 2.88
CA PHE A 251 17.39 -6.35 3.24
C PHE A 251 17.52 -7.66 2.45
N PHE A 252 16.46 -8.46 2.38
CA PHE A 252 16.49 -9.72 1.63
C PHE A 252 16.58 -9.49 0.12
N SER A 253 15.96 -8.44 -0.42
CA SER A 253 16.13 -8.04 -1.83
C SER A 253 17.59 -7.68 -2.13
N LEU A 254 18.21 -6.86 -1.28
CA LEU A 254 19.61 -6.45 -1.41
C LEU A 254 20.56 -7.65 -1.31
N LYS A 255 20.39 -8.48 -0.27
CA LYS A 255 21.21 -9.67 -0.04
C LYS A 255 21.09 -10.68 -1.18
N LYS A 256 19.89 -10.90 -1.69
CA LYS A 256 19.66 -11.83 -2.81
C LYS A 256 20.33 -11.31 -4.09
N PHE A 257 20.05 -10.06 -4.48
CA PHE A 257 20.59 -9.50 -5.71
C PHE A 257 22.11 -9.35 -5.72
N THR A 258 22.72 -9.05 -4.57
CA THR A 258 24.17 -8.91 -4.46
C THR A 258 24.90 -10.25 -4.55
N LYS A 259 24.31 -11.33 -4.01
CA LYS A 259 24.92 -12.67 -3.97
C LYS A 259 24.64 -13.52 -5.19
N ASP A 260 23.49 -13.33 -5.85
CA ASP A 260 23.14 -14.16 -7.00
C ASP A 260 24.04 -13.85 -8.21
N ASP A 261 24.26 -14.87 -9.04
CA ASP A 261 24.87 -14.67 -10.34
C ASP A 261 23.91 -13.91 -11.27
N LEU A 262 24.50 -12.95 -11.99
CA LEU A 262 23.78 -12.02 -12.87
C LEU A 262 23.26 -12.72 -14.10
#